data_AF-A0A178L5I7-F1
#
_entry.id   AF-A0A178L5I7-F1
#
_cell.length_a   1.000
_cell.length_b   1.000
_cell.length_c   1.000
_cell.angle_alpha   90.00
_cell.angle_beta   90.00
_cell.angle_gamma   90.00
#
_symmetry.space_group_name_H-M   'P 1'
#
loop_
_entity.id
_entity.type
_entity.pdbx_description
1 polymer ?
#
loop_
_entity_poly.entity_id
_entity_poly.type
_entity_poly.pdbx_seq_one_letter_code
_entity_poly.pdbx_strand_id
1 'polypeptide(L)'
;MWFYRQPMLLTFQQQTTGIINLKFEEYLNAAIEIPANLAEQRAIAQVLGTLDTAIRETEALIDKLKAVKLGLLHDLLTRGIDANGQLRPPHSEAPQLYKESRLGWIPRDWNSSQLCMLTKLITSGSRGWAAYYAETGALFLRSQNVRMGYLDLTDRQLVKPPSGGRESVQNLSHQIF
;
A
#
# COMPACT_ATOMS: atom_id res chain seq x y z
N MET A 1 14.20 -11.97 7.70
CA MET A 1 13.50 -13.05 8.45
C MET A 1 13.12 -14.26 7.60
N TRP A 2 13.27 -14.23 6.26
CA TRP A 2 12.94 -15.35 5.36
C TRP A 2 14.00 -16.47 5.34
N PHE A 3 15.27 -16.14 5.58
CA PHE A 3 16.39 -17.10 5.56
C PHE A 3 16.21 -18.25 6.57
N TYR A 4 15.73 -17.97 7.79
CA TYR A 4 15.55 -19.00 8.84
C TYR A 4 14.33 -19.92 8.64
N ARG A 5 13.53 -19.73 7.59
CA ARG A 5 12.37 -20.58 7.27
C ARG A 5 12.56 -21.43 6.02
N GLN A 6 13.80 -21.56 5.55
CA GLN A 6 14.12 -22.49 4.48
C GLN A 6 14.07 -23.93 5.03
N PRO A 7 13.38 -24.87 4.37
CA PRO A 7 13.23 -26.25 4.87
C PRO A 7 14.56 -26.94 5.22
N MET A 8 15.63 -26.65 4.47
CA MET A 8 16.96 -27.18 4.74
C MET A 8 17.65 -26.59 5.97
N LEU A 9 17.27 -25.38 6.41
CA LEU A 9 17.88 -24.77 7.59
C LEU A 9 17.16 -25.18 8.88
N LEU A 10 15.93 -25.71 8.79
CA LEU A 10 15.19 -26.24 9.94
C LEU A 10 15.89 -27.43 10.59
N THR A 11 16.57 -28.28 9.81
CA THR A 11 17.29 -29.45 10.33
C THR A 11 18.47 -29.08 11.23
N PHE A 12 19.02 -27.88 11.04
CA PHE A 12 20.14 -27.36 11.81
C PHE A 12 19.72 -26.43 12.94
N GLN A 13 18.41 -26.27 13.19
CA GLN A 13 17.92 -25.45 14.29
C GLN A 13 17.85 -26.26 15.58
N GLN A 14 18.30 -25.64 16.68
CA GLN A 14 18.06 -26.09 18.05
C GLN A 14 17.39 -24.96 18.82
N GLN A 15 16.31 -25.26 19.54
CA GLN A 15 15.61 -24.26 20.33
C GLN A 15 15.97 -24.45 21.81
N THR A 16 16.51 -23.40 22.42
CA THR A 16 16.70 -23.30 23.88
C THR A 16 15.93 -22.08 24.36
N THR A 17 15.09 -22.23 25.39
CA THR A 17 14.33 -21.15 26.07
C THR A 17 14.05 -19.89 25.22
N GLY A 18 13.18 -20.04 24.21
CA GLY A 18 12.69 -18.93 23.38
C GLY A 18 13.63 -18.44 22.26
N ILE A 19 14.88 -18.91 22.20
CA ILE A 19 15.86 -18.55 21.18
C ILE A 19 16.10 -19.75 20.26
N ILE A 20 16.01 -19.52 18.95
CA ILE A 20 16.40 -20.49 17.93
C ILE A 20 17.88 -20.28 17.62
N ASN A 21 18.72 -21.26 17.96
CA ASN A 21 20.13 -21.30 17.63
C ASN A 21 20.39 -22.28 16.48
N LEU A 22 21.49 -22.11 15.77
CA LEU A 22 21.97 -23.12 14.83
C LEU A 22 22.87 -24.11 15.57
N LYS A 23 22.72 -25.39 15.26
CA LYS A 23 23.67 -26.44 15.60
C LYS A 23 24.89 -26.27 14.70
N PHE A 24 25.81 -25.44 15.15
CA PHE A 24 26.93 -24.94 14.34
C PHE A 24 27.74 -26.06 13.70
N GLU A 25 28.07 -27.11 14.46
CA GLU A 25 28.80 -28.28 13.95
C GLU A 25 28.02 -29.05 12.87
N GLU A 26 26.72 -29.26 13.05
CA GLU A 26 25.90 -29.95 12.05
C GLU A 26 25.76 -29.12 10.77
N TYR A 27 25.66 -27.79 10.90
CA TYR A 27 25.62 -26.87 9.76
C TYR A 27 26.93 -26.85 8.97
N LEU A 28 28.09 -26.81 9.66
CA LEU A 28 29.40 -26.82 8.99
C LEU A 28 29.68 -28.14 8.27
N ASN A 29 29.21 -29.26 8.82
CA ASN A 29 29.40 -30.58 8.23
C ASN A 29 28.30 -30.97 7.24
N ALA A 30 27.36 -30.06 6.94
CA ALA A 30 26.30 -30.30 5.98
C ALA A 30 26.91 -30.49 4.58
N ALA A 31 26.66 -31.66 3.98
CA ALA A 31 27.03 -31.91 2.60
C ALA A 31 26.16 -31.04 1.68
N ILE A 32 26.80 -30.34 0.74
CA ILE A 32 26.13 -29.58 -0.31
C ILE A 32 26.50 -30.21 -1.63
N GLU A 33 25.49 -30.57 -2.42
CA GLU A 33 25.70 -30.99 -3.81
C GLU A 33 26.08 -29.76 -4.64
N ILE A 34 27.31 -29.78 -5.17
CA ILE A 34 27.79 -28.77 -6.11
C ILE A 34 28.21 -29.45 -7.41
N PRO A 35 28.01 -28.80 -8.56
CA PRO A 35 28.50 -29.36 -9.83
C PRO A 35 30.01 -29.57 -9.79
N ALA A 36 30.51 -30.73 -10.20
CA ALA A 36 31.95 -31.02 -10.16
C ALA A 36 32.76 -30.13 -11.12
N ASN A 37 32.13 -29.61 -12.17
CA ASN A 37 32.79 -28.77 -13.17
C ASN A 37 32.83 -27.30 -12.73
N LEU A 38 34.04 -26.75 -12.62
CA LEU A 38 34.24 -25.36 -12.20
C LEU A 38 33.68 -24.33 -13.21
N ALA A 39 33.69 -24.63 -14.50
CA ALA A 39 33.10 -23.77 -15.52
C ALA A 39 31.58 -23.69 -15.36
N GLU A 40 30.94 -24.81 -15.03
CA GLU A 40 29.51 -24.88 -14.72
C GLU A 40 29.19 -24.07 -13.45
N GLN A 41 29.95 -24.25 -12.37
CA GLN A 41 29.78 -23.45 -11.15
C GLN A 41 29.89 -21.94 -11.42
N ARG A 42 30.87 -21.52 -12.23
CA ARG A 42 31.03 -20.10 -12.61
C ARG A 42 29.86 -19.59 -13.43
N ALA A 43 29.34 -20.38 -14.37
CA ALA A 43 28.18 -20.01 -15.16
C ALA A 43 26.93 -19.84 -14.27
N ILE A 44 26.69 -20.77 -13.34
CA ILE A 44 25.60 -20.67 -12.37
C ILE A 44 25.76 -19.42 -11.50
N ALA A 45 26.95 -19.21 -10.93
CA ALA A 45 27.23 -18.03 -10.09
C ALA A 45 27.04 -16.71 -10.85
N GLN A 46 27.42 -16.67 -12.13
CA GLN A 46 27.21 -15.50 -12.99
C GLN A 46 25.72 -15.24 -13.23
N VAL A 47 24.92 -16.26 -13.51
CA VAL A 47 23.46 -16.13 -13.70
C VAL A 47 22.81 -15.62 -12.42
N LEU A 48 23.09 -16.26 -11.27
CA LEU A 48 22.54 -15.85 -9.97
C LEU A 48 22.95 -14.42 -9.60
N GLY A 49 24.23 -14.06 -9.78
CA GLY A 49 24.72 -12.71 -9.51
C GLY A 49 24.11 -11.64 -10.42
N THR A 50 23.78 -12.01 -11.67
CA THR A 50 23.05 -11.12 -12.59
C THR A 50 21.62 -10.90 -12.10
N LEU A 51 20.92 -11.97 -11.67
CA LEU A 51 19.57 -11.87 -11.10
C LEU A 51 19.54 -11.04 -9.82
N ASP A 52 20.47 -11.25 -8.89
CA ASP A 52 20.59 -10.45 -7.67
C ASP A 52 20.84 -8.98 -7.98
N THR A 53 21.66 -8.68 -8.99
CA THR A 53 21.90 -7.30 -9.42
C THR A 53 20.63 -6.66 -9.95
N ALA A 54 19.90 -7.36 -10.84
CA ALA A 54 18.64 -6.87 -11.37
C ALA A 54 17.57 -6.65 -10.28
N ILE A 55 17.50 -7.50 -9.27
CA ILE A 55 16.58 -7.34 -8.12
C ILE A 55 16.93 -6.04 -7.37
N ARG A 56 18.18 -5.86 -6.96
CA ARG A 56 18.61 -4.68 -6.20
C ARG A 56 18.38 -3.38 -6.99
N GLU A 57 18.70 -3.38 -8.29
CA GLU A 57 18.48 -2.22 -9.15
C GLU A 57 16.99 -1.87 -9.29
N THR A 58 16.14 -2.90 -9.41
CA THR A 58 14.68 -2.74 -9.46
C THR A 58 14.14 -2.18 -8.15
N GLU A 59 14.59 -2.70 -7.00
CA GLU A 59 14.21 -2.19 -5.68
C GLU A 59 14.63 -0.72 -5.50
N ALA A 60 15.86 -0.37 -5.88
CA ALA A 60 16.34 1.00 -5.83
C ALA A 60 15.52 1.94 -6.75
N LEU A 61 15.13 1.47 -7.94
CA LEU A 61 14.26 2.23 -8.85
C LEU A 61 12.87 2.42 -8.26
N ILE A 62 12.27 1.39 -7.65
CA ILE A 62 10.97 1.47 -6.97
C ILE A 62 11.02 2.54 -5.87
N ASP A 63 12.06 2.55 -5.06
CA ASP A 63 12.19 3.51 -3.97
C ASP A 63 12.39 4.94 -4.48
N LYS A 64 13.19 5.12 -5.54
CA LYS A 64 13.30 6.40 -6.23
C LYS A 64 11.95 6.88 -6.77
N LEU A 65 11.17 6.00 -7.39
CA LEU A 65 9.83 6.34 -7.92
C LEU A 65 8.85 6.69 -6.80
N LYS A 66 8.88 5.99 -5.67
CA LYS A 66 8.08 6.35 -4.49
C LYS A 66 8.43 7.74 -3.98
N ALA A 67 9.72 8.07 -3.87
CA ALA A 67 10.17 9.39 -3.43
C ALA A 67 9.71 10.50 -4.40
N VAL A 68 9.88 10.30 -5.71
CA VAL A 68 9.39 11.23 -6.73
C VAL A 68 7.87 11.40 -6.66
N LYS A 69 7.12 10.31 -6.53
CA LYS A 69 5.65 10.35 -6.39
C LYS A 69 5.24 11.16 -5.17
N LEU A 70 5.88 10.96 -4.02
CA LEU A 70 5.57 11.69 -2.80
C LEU A 70 5.87 13.19 -2.93
N GLY A 71 7.03 13.54 -3.51
CA GLY A 71 7.40 14.93 -3.78
C GLY A 71 6.42 15.61 -4.74
N LEU A 72 6.07 14.94 -5.84
CA LEU A 72 5.12 15.47 -6.81
C LEU A 72 3.72 15.63 -6.21
N LEU A 73 3.24 14.67 -5.41
CA LEU A 73 1.96 14.79 -4.71
C LEU A 73 1.97 15.95 -3.74
N HIS A 74 3.05 16.13 -2.98
CA HIS A 74 3.20 17.27 -2.09
C HIS A 74 3.10 18.57 -2.87
N ASP A 75 3.83 18.69 -3.97
CA ASP A 75 3.82 19.87 -4.83
C ASP A 75 2.45 20.15 -5.44
N LEU A 76 1.78 19.12 -5.98
CA LEU A 76 0.46 19.27 -6.58
C LEU A 76 -0.61 19.66 -5.55
N LEU A 77 -0.57 19.07 -4.35
CA LEU A 77 -1.56 19.32 -3.30
C LEU A 77 -1.30 20.61 -2.51
N THR A 78 -0.14 21.26 -2.69
CA THR A 78 0.19 22.52 -2.01
C THR A 78 0.29 23.71 -2.96
N ARG A 79 0.71 23.50 -4.20
CA ARG A 79 0.96 24.56 -5.20
C ARG A 79 0.06 24.43 -6.43
N GLY A 80 -0.41 23.23 -6.75
CA GLY A 80 -1.24 22.95 -7.91
C GLY A 80 -0.56 23.31 -9.24
N ILE A 81 -1.37 23.33 -10.31
CA ILE A 81 -0.93 23.68 -11.67
C ILE A 81 -1.49 25.03 -12.11
N ASP A 82 -0.73 25.76 -12.92
CA ASP A 82 -1.12 27.03 -13.52
C ASP A 82 -2.07 26.84 -14.71
N ALA A 83 -2.46 27.95 -15.35
CA ALA A 83 -3.38 27.95 -16.49
C ALA A 83 -2.84 27.20 -17.72
N ASN A 84 -1.52 26.97 -17.80
CA ASN A 84 -0.87 26.24 -18.87
C ASN A 84 -0.66 24.75 -18.52
N GLY A 85 -1.13 24.31 -17.35
CA GLY A 85 -0.97 22.95 -16.85
C GLY A 85 0.42 22.65 -16.28
N GLN A 86 1.23 23.69 -16.01
CA GLN A 86 2.55 23.54 -15.42
C GLN A 86 2.50 23.71 -13.90
N LEU A 87 3.40 23.04 -13.17
CA LEU A 87 3.47 23.18 -11.73
C LEU A 87 3.82 24.63 -11.34
N ARG A 88 3.05 25.24 -10.44
CA ARG A 88 3.35 26.61 -9.96
C ARG A 88 4.71 26.63 -9.23
N PRO A 89 5.53 27.69 -9.37
CA PRO A 89 6.81 27.82 -8.67
C PRO A 89 6.61 27.87 -7.15
N PRO A 90 7.62 27.52 -6.33
CA PRO A 90 7.50 27.55 -4.87
C PRO A 90 7.13 28.93 -4.34
N HIS A 91 6.47 28.98 -3.18
CA HIS A 91 6.15 30.24 -2.50
C HIS A 91 7.38 31.14 -2.29
N SER A 92 8.55 30.56 -2.02
CA SER A 92 9.82 31.31 -1.85
C SER A 92 10.26 32.07 -3.11
N GLU A 93 9.86 31.60 -4.29
CA GLU A 93 10.25 32.20 -5.58
C GLU A 93 9.16 33.14 -6.12
N ALA A 94 7.89 32.85 -5.85
CA ALA A 94 6.76 33.66 -6.31
C ALA A 94 5.70 33.90 -5.21
N PRO A 95 6.02 34.64 -4.12
CA PRO A 95 5.11 34.84 -2.98
C PRO A 95 3.75 35.41 -3.36
N GLN A 96 3.70 36.27 -4.39
CA GLN A 96 2.51 36.93 -4.88
C GLN A 96 1.39 35.97 -5.35
N LEU A 97 1.76 34.75 -5.77
CA LEU A 97 0.81 33.74 -6.23
C LEU A 97 0.08 33.03 -5.09
N TYR A 98 0.49 33.24 -3.85
CA TYR A 98 0.01 32.52 -2.68
C TYR A 98 -0.71 33.44 -1.69
N LYS A 99 -1.47 32.83 -0.80
CA LYS A 99 -2.07 33.45 0.39
C LYS A 99 -1.92 32.53 1.59
N GLU A 100 -1.86 33.13 2.77
CA GLU A 100 -1.83 32.38 4.02
C GLU A 100 -3.21 31.75 4.32
N SER A 101 -3.21 30.54 4.86
CA SER A 101 -4.41 29.82 5.27
C SER A 101 -4.12 28.94 6.49
N ARG A 102 -5.16 28.31 7.05
CA ARG A 102 -5.00 27.31 8.13
C ARG A 102 -4.20 26.08 7.69
N LEU A 103 -4.02 25.86 6.38
CA LEU A 103 -3.25 24.76 5.81
C LEU A 103 -1.83 25.20 5.39
N GLY A 104 -1.41 26.42 5.76
CA GLY A 104 -0.19 27.05 5.27
C GLY A 104 -0.43 27.89 4.02
N TRP A 105 0.65 28.15 3.27
CA TRP A 105 0.60 28.91 2.02
C TRP A 105 -0.04 28.08 0.91
N ILE A 106 -1.17 28.57 0.40
CA ILE A 106 -1.91 27.94 -0.70
C ILE A 106 -2.04 28.92 -1.88
N PRO A 107 -2.28 28.45 -3.11
CA PRO A 107 -2.52 29.32 -4.25
C PRO A 107 -3.65 30.32 -3.96
N ARG A 108 -3.49 31.55 -4.43
CA ARG A 108 -4.41 32.65 -4.10
C ARG A 108 -5.84 32.39 -4.60
N ASP A 109 -5.97 31.66 -5.70
CA ASP A 109 -7.21 31.21 -6.33
C ASP A 109 -7.87 30.01 -5.60
N TRP A 110 -7.19 29.34 -4.67
CA TRP A 110 -7.76 28.23 -3.90
C TRP A 110 -8.53 28.70 -2.68
N ASN A 111 -9.58 27.98 -2.30
CA ASN A 111 -10.33 28.22 -1.08
C ASN A 111 -10.21 27.03 -0.13
N SER A 112 -10.00 27.30 1.17
CA SER A 112 -10.00 26.26 2.19
C SER A 112 -11.40 26.11 2.80
N SER A 113 -11.95 24.91 2.77
CA SER A 113 -13.28 24.60 3.34
C SER A 113 -13.19 23.37 4.25
N GLN A 114 -14.04 23.30 5.26
CA GLN A 114 -14.18 22.09 6.06
C GLN A 114 -14.88 21.00 5.25
N LEU A 115 -14.43 19.75 5.41
CA LEU A 115 -14.96 18.61 4.65
C LEU A 115 -16.49 18.46 4.82
N CYS A 116 -17.02 18.67 6.02
CA CYS A 116 -18.45 18.61 6.33
C CYS A 116 -19.31 19.62 5.57
N MET A 117 -18.72 20.69 5.02
CA MET A 117 -19.42 21.66 4.18
C MET A 117 -19.53 21.20 2.73
N LEU A 118 -18.63 20.30 2.31
CA LEU A 118 -18.53 19.80 0.92
C LEU A 118 -19.11 18.41 0.75
N THR A 119 -19.20 17.63 1.84
CA THR A 119 -19.64 16.24 1.80
C THR A 119 -20.77 15.99 2.77
N LYS A 120 -21.65 15.06 2.42
CA LYS A 120 -22.61 14.49 3.36
C LYS A 120 -21.89 13.41 4.16
N LEU A 121 -21.85 13.58 5.47
CA LEU A 121 -21.29 12.56 6.34
C LEU A 121 -22.21 11.34 6.36
N ILE A 122 -21.76 10.25 5.74
CA ILE A 122 -22.39 8.94 5.87
C ILE A 122 -21.80 8.30 7.13
N THR A 123 -22.38 8.60 8.30
CA THR A 123 -22.09 7.86 9.54
C THR A 123 -22.98 6.63 9.66
N SER A 124 -22.63 5.81 10.66
CA SER A 124 -23.18 4.51 11.01
C SER A 124 -22.86 3.44 9.98
N GLY A 125 -21.65 2.91 10.12
CA GLY A 125 -21.33 1.60 9.57
C GLY A 125 -22.16 0.54 10.29
N SER A 126 -22.58 -0.42 9.49
CA SER A 126 -23.20 -1.72 9.73
C SER A 126 -22.86 -2.54 10.99
N ARG A 127 -22.77 -1.95 12.18
CA ARG A 127 -22.46 -2.68 13.42
C ARG A 127 -23.59 -3.68 13.68
N GLY A 128 -23.27 -4.98 13.66
CA GLY A 128 -24.26 -6.05 13.82
C GLY A 128 -24.94 -6.51 12.52
N TRP A 129 -24.55 -6.02 11.34
CA TRP A 129 -25.18 -6.42 10.08
C TRP A 129 -24.88 -7.85 9.62
N ALA A 130 -24.07 -8.61 10.36
CA ALA A 130 -23.92 -10.05 10.14
C ALA A 130 -25.28 -10.78 10.12
N ALA A 131 -26.26 -10.30 10.91
CA ALA A 131 -27.63 -10.83 10.91
C ALA A 131 -28.42 -10.57 9.61
N TYR A 132 -27.96 -9.64 8.77
CA TYR A 132 -28.61 -9.25 7.51
C TYR A 132 -27.83 -9.73 6.27
N TYR A 133 -26.83 -10.58 6.46
CA TYR A 133 -26.09 -11.19 5.35
C TYR A 133 -27.02 -12.04 4.50
N ALA A 134 -26.89 -11.92 3.18
CA ALA A 134 -27.75 -12.60 2.23
C ALA A 134 -26.97 -12.97 0.96
N GLU A 135 -27.49 -13.92 0.20
CA GLU A 135 -26.94 -14.30 -1.11
C GLU A 135 -27.23 -13.27 -2.20
N THR A 136 -28.19 -12.37 -1.97
CA THR A 136 -28.61 -11.31 -2.90
C THR A 136 -28.89 -10.02 -2.13
N GLY A 137 -28.70 -8.86 -2.76
CA GLY A 137 -28.95 -7.56 -2.13
C GLY A 137 -27.87 -6.53 -2.46
N ALA A 138 -27.73 -5.54 -1.60
CA ALA A 138 -26.74 -4.47 -1.76
C ALA A 138 -25.33 -4.96 -1.39
N LEU A 139 -24.32 -4.43 -2.09
CA LEU A 139 -22.92 -4.68 -1.75
C LEU A 139 -22.59 -4.04 -0.40
N PHE A 140 -22.11 -4.86 0.52
CA PHE A 140 -21.67 -4.43 1.82
C PHE A 140 -20.14 -4.37 1.88
N LEU A 141 -19.61 -3.15 1.69
CA LEU A 141 -18.18 -2.88 1.76
C LEU A 141 -17.70 -2.90 3.22
N ARG A 142 -16.80 -3.82 3.52
CA ARG A 142 -16.17 -3.98 4.84
C ARG A 142 -14.78 -3.34 4.84
N SER A 143 -14.24 -3.04 6.02
CA SER A 143 -12.85 -2.55 6.15
C SER A 143 -11.84 -3.53 5.53
N GLN A 144 -12.11 -4.83 5.56
CA GLN A 144 -11.27 -5.86 4.92
C GLN A 144 -11.21 -5.76 3.38
N ASN A 145 -12.20 -5.11 2.76
CA ASN A 145 -12.24 -4.89 1.31
C ASN A 145 -11.39 -3.67 0.90
N VAL A 146 -10.96 -2.82 1.84
CA VAL A 146 -10.16 -1.63 1.53
C VAL A 146 -8.68 -2.01 1.55
N ARG A 147 -8.04 -1.97 0.37
CA ARG A 147 -6.60 -2.22 0.20
C ARG A 147 -5.90 -0.94 -0.23
N MET A 148 -4.57 -0.96 -0.19
CA MET A 148 -3.77 0.18 -0.63
C MET A 148 -3.95 0.37 -2.14
N GLY A 149 -4.65 1.43 -2.52
CA GLY A 149 -4.84 1.85 -3.91
C GLY A 149 -6.00 1.19 -4.66
N TYR A 150 -6.76 0.27 -4.04
CA TYR A 150 -7.92 -0.36 -4.67
C TYR A 150 -8.88 -0.99 -3.65
N LEU A 151 -10.10 -1.33 -4.10
CA LEU A 151 -11.05 -2.14 -3.34
C LEU A 151 -10.93 -3.61 -3.77
N ASP A 152 -10.67 -4.51 -2.83
CA ASP A 152 -10.63 -5.95 -3.03
C ASP A 152 -12.02 -6.55 -2.77
N LEU A 153 -12.68 -6.96 -3.85
CA LEU A 153 -14.03 -7.53 -3.84
C LEU A 153 -14.04 -9.05 -4.02
N THR A 154 -12.89 -9.72 -3.90
CA THR A 154 -12.79 -11.19 -4.01
C THR A 154 -13.65 -11.87 -2.93
N ASP A 155 -13.57 -11.36 -1.70
CA ASP A 155 -14.45 -11.72 -0.58
C ASP A 155 -15.51 -10.60 -0.37
N ARG A 156 -16.49 -10.57 -1.29
CA ARG A 156 -17.63 -9.64 -1.22
C ARG A 156 -18.76 -10.21 -0.38
N GLN A 157 -19.39 -9.35 0.42
CA GLN A 157 -20.58 -9.67 1.18
C GLN A 157 -21.77 -8.88 0.63
N LEU A 158 -22.93 -9.54 0.50
CA LEU A 158 -24.20 -8.88 0.20
C LEU A 158 -25.09 -8.86 1.45
N VAL A 159 -25.95 -7.85 1.54
CA VAL A 159 -26.87 -7.66 2.66
C VAL A 159 -28.26 -7.24 2.18
N LYS A 160 -29.29 -7.67 2.92
CA LYS A 160 -30.65 -7.13 2.84
C LYS A 160 -30.92 -6.31 4.10
N PRO A 161 -30.65 -5.00 4.07
CA PRO A 161 -30.72 -4.20 5.27
C PRO A 161 -32.17 -4.08 5.78
N PRO A 162 -32.37 -3.90 7.11
CA PRO A 162 -33.71 -3.88 7.70
C PRO A 162 -34.53 -2.70 7.19
N SER A 163 -35.82 -2.92 6.91
CA SER A 163 -36.75 -1.89 6.44
C SER A 163 -36.86 -0.74 7.46
N GLY A 164 -36.47 0.49 7.09
CA GLY A 164 -36.66 1.69 7.91
C GLY A 164 -35.55 2.02 8.92
N GLY A 165 -34.44 1.30 8.94
CA GLY A 165 -33.24 1.74 9.66
C GLY A 165 -32.68 3.02 9.02
N ARG A 166 -32.22 4.01 9.80
CA ARG A 166 -31.54 5.20 9.24
C ARG A 166 -30.35 4.83 8.35
N GLU A 167 -29.80 3.62 8.54
CA GLU A 167 -28.69 3.02 7.82
C GLU A 167 -29.11 2.27 6.52
N SER A 168 -30.39 1.96 6.35
CA SER A 168 -30.91 1.23 5.18
C SER A 168 -31.50 2.13 4.10
N VAL A 169 -31.67 3.42 4.39
CA VAL A 169 -32.26 4.41 3.50
C VAL A 169 -31.19 5.35 2.96
N GLN A 170 -30.16 4.81 2.30
CA GLN A 170 -29.35 5.59 1.37
C GLN A 170 -29.22 4.78 0.08
N ASN A 171 -30.31 4.81 -0.69
CA ASN A 171 -30.34 4.33 -2.06
C ASN A 171 -29.18 4.92 -2.85
N LEU A 172 -28.39 4.03 -3.46
CA LEU A 172 -27.41 4.31 -4.51
C LEU A 172 -28.11 4.68 -5.81
N SER A 173 -28.95 5.72 -5.79
CA SER A 173 -29.51 6.33 -6.99
C SER A 173 -29.18 7.82 -6.96
N HIS A 174 -28.33 8.22 -7.91
CA HIS A 174 -27.79 9.57 -8.11
C HIS A 174 -26.69 9.98 -7.12
N GLN A 175 -25.44 9.61 -7.45
CA GLN A 175 -24.27 10.51 -7.46
C GLN A 175 -23.00 9.67 -7.62
N ILE A 176 -22.77 9.20 -8.85
CA ILE A 176 -21.42 8.94 -9.34
C ILE A 176 -21.31 9.74 -10.63
N PHE A 177 -20.89 10.99 -10.50
CA PHE A 177 -19.95 11.75 -11.32
C PHE A 177 -19.72 13.08 -10.63
#